data_AF-A0A5B0P971-F1
#
_entry.id   AF-A0A5B0P971-F1
#
_cell.length_a   1.000
_cell.length_b   1.000
_cell.length_c   1.000
_cell.angle_alpha   90.00
_cell.angle_beta   90.00
_cell.angle_gamma   90.00
#
_symmetry.space_group_name_H-M   'P 1'
#
loop_
_entity.id
_entity.type
_entity.pdbx_description
1 polymer ?
#
loop_
_entity_poly.entity_id
_entity_poly.type
_entity_poly.pdbx_seq_one_letter_code
_entity_poly.pdbx_strand_id
1 'polypeptide(L)'
;MTNSNSPSSSSPSTSSSPSTTSFTEVCSNVASAITQYFTPTVSAEAKQDSEEEKEGGEEEEEEEEEDEPEDPAPAIREECTESKCSKYKRHFDHCQERVLGGKGDKGEDCVEELFHLMHCVDECATPQVFSKLV
;
A
#
# COMPACT_ATOMS: atom_id res chain seq x y z
N MET A 1 -70.91 -1.38 11.77
CA MET A 1 -70.17 -0.42 12.62
C MET A 1 -68.83 -0.18 11.89
N THR A 2 -68.75 0.61 10.81
CA THR A 2 -68.55 2.09 10.75
C THR A 2 -67.49 2.53 11.78
N ASN A 3 -66.37 3.20 11.48
CA ASN A 3 -65.95 4.19 10.46
C ASN A 3 -64.40 4.13 10.36
N SER A 4 -63.77 4.18 9.18
CA SER A 4 -63.40 5.37 8.38
C SER A 4 -62.51 6.40 9.09
N ASN A 5 -61.23 6.49 8.71
CA ASN A 5 -60.67 7.64 7.94
C ASN A 5 -59.13 7.61 7.89
N SER A 6 -58.59 7.68 6.66
CA SER A 6 -57.29 8.33 6.38
C SER A 6 -57.48 9.85 6.38
N PRO A 7 -56.39 10.65 6.47
CA PRO A 7 -55.96 11.33 5.25
C PRO A 7 -54.44 11.45 5.08
N SER A 8 -54.11 11.74 3.82
CA SER A 8 -52.82 11.97 3.18
C SER A 8 -52.14 13.30 3.56
N SER A 9 -50.94 13.52 2.97
CA SER A 9 -50.11 14.74 2.90
C SER A 9 -49.16 14.93 4.09
N SER A 10 -47.90 15.33 3.97
CA SER A 10 -47.14 16.01 2.90
C SER A 10 -45.66 16.00 3.27
N SER A 11 -44.75 15.99 2.29
CA SER A 11 -43.29 16.16 2.44
C SER A 11 -42.92 17.50 3.13
N PRO A 12 -41.64 17.69 3.57
CA PRO A 12 -40.64 18.21 2.63
C PRO A 12 -39.21 17.68 2.83
N SER A 13 -38.50 17.58 1.71
CA SER A 13 -37.05 17.58 1.62
C SER A 13 -36.50 18.96 2.03
N THR A 14 -35.44 19.03 2.82
CA THR A 14 -34.43 20.12 2.71
C THR A 14 -33.09 19.66 3.28
N SER A 15 -32.08 19.76 2.42
CA SER A 15 -30.67 19.88 2.74
C SER A 15 -30.38 21.22 3.43
N SER A 16 -29.47 21.26 4.41
CA SER A 16 -28.43 22.29 4.59
C SER A 16 -27.72 22.23 5.96
N SER A 17 -26.40 22.03 5.89
CA SER A 17 -25.29 22.51 6.75
C SER A 17 -25.39 22.56 8.29
N PRO A 18 -24.36 22.05 9.00
CA PRO A 18 -23.86 22.67 10.21
C PRO A 18 -22.60 23.52 9.92
N SER A 19 -22.81 24.82 10.07
CA SER A 19 -21.91 25.87 10.55
C SER A 19 -20.41 25.57 10.68
N THR A 20 -19.65 26.29 9.86
CA THR A 20 -18.23 26.62 9.99
C THR A 20 -17.90 27.10 11.41
N THR A 21 -17.17 26.29 12.17
CA THR A 21 -16.42 26.73 13.36
C THR A 21 -14.95 26.41 13.15
N SER A 22 -14.11 27.41 13.45
CA SER A 22 -12.69 27.57 13.20
C SER A 22 -11.83 26.30 13.11
N PHE A 23 -11.37 25.99 11.90
CA PHE A 23 -10.17 25.17 11.67
C PHE A 23 -8.94 26.03 11.31
N THR A 24 -9.09 27.37 11.26
CA THR A 24 -8.03 28.30 10.86
C THR A 24 -6.99 28.59 11.95
N GLU A 25 -7.10 27.99 13.14
CA GLU A 25 -6.19 28.28 14.27
C GLU A 25 -5.13 27.19 14.51
N VAL A 26 -4.98 26.26 13.56
CA VAL A 26 -3.89 25.24 13.57
C VAL A 26 -3.14 25.23 12.22
N CYS A 27 -3.15 26.34 11.47
CA CYS A 27 -2.50 26.40 10.15
C CYS A 27 -1.45 27.52 9.98
N SER A 28 -0.99 28.20 11.05
CA SER A 28 0.03 29.25 10.88
C SER A 28 1.49 28.80 10.99
N ASN A 29 1.82 27.71 11.69
CA ASN A 29 3.23 27.42 12.00
C ASN A 29 3.83 26.21 11.25
N VAL A 30 3.03 25.36 10.61
CA VAL A 30 3.52 24.13 9.93
C VAL A 30 3.68 24.29 8.42
N ALA A 31 2.98 25.26 7.81
CA ALA A 31 3.01 25.47 6.37
C ALA A 31 4.37 26.01 5.86
N SER A 32 5.09 26.81 6.65
CA SER A 32 6.41 27.32 6.26
C SER A 32 7.52 26.27 6.31
N ALA A 33 7.41 25.25 7.16
CA ALA A 33 8.46 24.26 7.35
C ALA A 33 8.48 23.19 6.25
N ILE A 34 7.31 22.83 5.72
CA ILE A 34 7.19 21.76 4.72
C ILE A 34 7.66 22.23 3.33
N THR A 35 7.47 23.50 2.98
CA THR A 35 7.87 24.02 1.66
C THR A 35 9.39 24.06 1.46
N GLN A 36 10.18 24.22 2.54
CA GLN A 36 11.64 24.21 2.48
C GLN A 36 12.21 22.80 2.26
N TYR A 37 11.48 21.76 2.67
CA TYR A 37 11.91 20.37 2.52
C TYR A 37 11.67 19.82 1.12
N PHE A 38 10.71 20.38 0.39
CA PHE A 38 10.22 19.81 -0.87
C PHE A 38 10.54 20.63 -2.12
N THR A 39 11.19 21.79 -2.00
CA THR A 39 11.59 22.59 -3.18
C THR A 39 13.10 22.78 -3.23
N PRO A 40 13.82 22.21 -4.22
CA PRO A 40 15.22 22.51 -4.44
C PRO A 40 15.31 23.95 -4.94
N THR A 41 16.01 24.80 -4.19
CA THR A 41 16.24 26.21 -4.52
C THR A 41 17.18 26.28 -5.73
N VAL A 42 16.63 26.40 -6.95
CA VAL A 42 17.39 26.81 -8.13
C VAL A 42 17.50 28.34 -8.08
N SER A 43 18.72 28.85 -7.90
CA SER A 43 19.01 30.28 -7.94
C SER A 43 18.94 30.74 -9.40
N ALA A 44 17.83 31.37 -9.77
CA ALA A 44 17.64 31.95 -11.09
C ALA A 44 18.49 33.22 -11.26
N GLU A 45 19.65 33.11 -11.91
CA GLU A 45 20.14 34.16 -12.80
C GLU A 45 19.64 33.87 -14.21
N ALA A 46 19.01 34.87 -14.82
CA ALA A 46 18.35 34.79 -16.11
C ALA A 46 19.35 34.64 -17.28
N LYS A 47 19.06 33.74 -18.24
CA LYS A 47 19.30 33.98 -19.68
C LYS A 47 18.60 32.97 -20.60
N GLN A 48 18.27 33.50 -21.78
CA GLN A 48 17.41 33.02 -22.86
C GLN A 48 17.91 31.77 -23.62
N ASP A 49 16.93 31.04 -24.17
CA ASP A 49 16.82 30.53 -25.57
C ASP A 49 18.10 30.05 -26.29
N SER A 50 18.13 28.78 -26.69
CA SER A 50 18.63 28.36 -28.02
C SER A 50 18.28 26.88 -28.29
N GLU A 51 17.52 26.64 -29.37
CA GLU A 51 17.71 25.45 -30.21
C GLU A 51 19.13 25.50 -30.82
N GLU A 52 19.86 24.38 -30.81
CA GLU A 52 20.53 23.77 -31.99
C GLU A 52 21.48 22.64 -31.55
N GLU A 53 21.20 21.46 -32.10
CA GLU A 53 22.10 20.46 -32.67
C GLU A 53 23.55 20.34 -32.13
N LYS A 54 23.88 19.13 -31.63
CA LYS A 54 25.23 18.60 -31.78
C LYS A 54 25.22 17.09 -32.00
N GLU A 55 25.51 16.74 -33.24
CA GLU A 55 26.06 15.46 -33.68
C GLU A 55 27.28 15.05 -32.84
N GLY A 56 27.44 13.75 -32.60
CA GLY A 56 28.63 13.20 -31.94
C GLY A 56 28.38 11.79 -31.46
N GLY A 57 28.67 10.81 -32.33
CA GLY A 57 28.79 9.42 -31.91
C GLY A 57 29.97 9.27 -30.95
N GLU A 58 29.74 8.52 -29.89
CA GLU A 58 30.76 7.91 -29.05
C GLU A 58 30.24 6.50 -28.73
N GLU A 59 30.97 5.51 -29.23
CA GLU A 59 30.87 4.11 -28.80
C GLU A 59 31.35 4.06 -27.35
N GLU A 60 30.52 3.58 -26.42
CA GLU A 60 30.81 3.11 -25.05
C GLU A 60 29.47 3.21 -24.29
N GLU A 61 28.92 2.21 -23.61
CA GLU A 61 29.35 0.89 -23.20
C GLU A 61 28.20 -0.07 -23.58
N GLU A 62 28.52 -1.25 -24.11
CA GLU A 62 27.64 -2.39 -23.86
C GLU A 62 27.62 -2.54 -22.33
N GLU A 63 26.58 -2.02 -21.68
CA GLU A 63 26.13 -2.53 -20.39
C GLU A 63 25.82 -4.01 -20.62
N GLU A 64 26.84 -4.87 -20.51
CA GLU A 64 26.65 -6.25 -20.09
C GLU A 64 25.97 -6.15 -18.73
N GLU A 65 24.65 -6.07 -18.75
CA GLU A 65 23.77 -6.31 -17.62
C GLU A 65 24.08 -7.76 -17.20
N GLU A 66 25.06 -7.89 -16.31
CA GLU A 66 25.44 -9.13 -15.65
C GLU A 66 24.17 -9.64 -14.96
N ASP A 67 23.49 -10.61 -15.58
CA ASP A 67 22.28 -11.26 -15.08
C ASP A 67 22.64 -11.97 -13.76
N GLU A 68 22.55 -11.21 -12.66
CA GLU A 68 22.79 -11.69 -11.31
C GLU A 68 21.87 -12.91 -11.11
N PRO A 69 22.41 -14.06 -10.67
CA PRO A 69 21.60 -15.26 -10.50
C PRO A 69 20.46 -15.00 -9.50
N GLU A 70 19.22 -15.22 -9.94
CA GLU A 70 18.03 -15.03 -9.11
C GLU A 70 18.09 -15.86 -7.81
N ASP A 71 17.77 -15.25 -6.67
CA ASP A 71 17.70 -15.95 -5.37
C ASP A 71 16.64 -17.07 -5.45
N PRO A 72 17.00 -18.35 -5.20
CA PRO A 72 16.02 -19.43 -5.22
C PRO A 72 15.06 -19.43 -4.02
N ALA A 73 15.34 -18.68 -2.95
CA ALA A 73 14.56 -18.74 -1.72
C ALA A 73 13.09 -18.29 -1.84
N PRO A 74 12.73 -17.21 -2.57
CA PRO A 74 11.35 -16.79 -2.75
C PRO A 74 10.48 -17.86 -3.41
N ALA A 75 10.94 -18.45 -4.52
CA ALA A 75 10.22 -19.51 -5.23
C ALA A 75 9.97 -20.74 -4.35
N ILE A 76 10.98 -21.16 -3.57
CA ILE A 76 10.87 -22.29 -2.64
C ILE A 76 9.86 -21.97 -1.51
N ARG A 77 9.90 -20.76 -0.96
CA ARG A 77 8.97 -20.34 0.11
C ARG A 77 7.53 -20.27 -0.40
N GLU A 78 7.32 -19.84 -1.64
CA GLU A 78 6.00 -19.82 -2.28
C GLU A 78 5.46 -21.24 -2.51
N GLU A 79 6.27 -22.15 -3.06
CA GLU A 79 5.90 -23.56 -3.24
C GLU A 79 5.54 -24.21 -1.88
N CYS A 80 6.34 -23.97 -0.83
CA CYS A 80 6.05 -24.46 0.51
C CYS A 80 4.74 -23.88 1.08
N THR A 81 4.43 -22.62 0.77
CA THR A 81 3.20 -21.93 1.17
C THR A 81 1.97 -22.54 0.51
N GLU A 82 2.04 -22.82 -0.79
CA GLU A 82 0.92 -23.38 -1.57
C GLU A 82 0.71 -24.88 -1.34
N SER A 83 1.78 -25.63 -1.07
CA SER A 83 1.72 -27.08 -0.89
C SER A 83 1.50 -27.45 0.58
N LYS A 84 2.59 -27.75 1.29
CA LYS A 84 2.63 -28.29 2.66
C LYS A 84 1.95 -27.38 3.68
N CYS A 85 2.02 -26.05 3.48
CA CYS A 85 1.54 -25.06 4.44
C CYS A 85 0.19 -24.41 4.05
N SER A 86 -0.50 -24.93 3.04
CA SER A 86 -1.80 -24.42 2.54
C SER A 86 -2.87 -24.27 3.63
N LYS A 87 -2.89 -25.16 4.62
CA LYS A 87 -3.80 -25.05 5.78
C LYS A 87 -3.57 -23.75 6.55
N TYR A 88 -2.33 -23.46 6.90
CA TYR A 88 -1.98 -22.26 7.67
C TYR A 88 -2.16 -21.00 6.83
N LYS A 89 -1.85 -21.08 5.53
CA LYS A 89 -2.16 -20.00 4.58
C LYS A 89 -3.65 -19.65 4.59
N ARG A 90 -4.53 -20.64 4.51
CA ARG A 90 -6.00 -20.42 4.57
C ARG A 90 -6.46 -19.79 5.88
N HIS A 91 -5.84 -20.14 7.00
CA HIS A 91 -6.16 -19.51 8.30
C HIS A 91 -5.73 -18.05 8.33
N PHE A 92 -4.52 -17.76 7.85
CA PHE A 92 -4.01 -16.40 7.71
C PHE A 92 -4.88 -15.56 6.78
N ASP A 93 -5.18 -16.06 5.58
CA ASP A 93 -6.03 -15.37 4.60
C ASP A 93 -7.42 -15.07 5.20
N HIS A 94 -8.03 -16.03 5.89
CA HIS A 94 -9.32 -15.84 6.55
C HIS A 94 -9.26 -14.79 7.67
N CYS A 95 -8.20 -14.77 8.48
CA CYS A 95 -8.00 -13.71 9.48
C CYS A 95 -7.90 -12.35 8.80
N GLN A 96 -7.07 -12.24 7.76
CA GLN A 96 -6.87 -11.00 7.01
C GLN A 96 -8.18 -10.49 6.39
N GLU A 97 -8.99 -11.36 5.77
CA GLU A 97 -10.30 -11.00 5.23
C GLU A 97 -11.25 -10.45 6.31
N ARG A 98 -11.22 -11.02 7.52
CA ARG A 98 -12.06 -10.57 8.64
C ARG A 98 -11.59 -9.23 9.19
N VAL A 99 -10.28 -9.08 9.44
CA VAL A 99 -9.68 -7.85 9.99
C VAL A 99 -9.81 -6.70 9.00
N LEU A 100 -9.42 -6.90 7.73
CA LEU A 100 -9.55 -5.89 6.67
C LEU A 100 -11.02 -5.56 6.36
N GLY A 101 -11.91 -6.54 6.52
CA GLY A 101 -13.36 -6.37 6.34
C GLY A 101 -14.05 -5.67 7.51
N GLY A 102 -13.34 -5.29 8.58
CA GLY A 102 -13.90 -4.66 9.78
C GLY A 102 -14.84 -5.58 10.57
N LYS A 103 -14.77 -6.89 10.33
CA LYS A 103 -15.52 -7.94 11.03
C LYS A 103 -14.70 -8.60 12.13
N GLY A 104 -13.45 -8.16 12.30
CA GLY A 104 -12.59 -8.62 13.38
C GLY A 104 -12.96 -8.01 14.72
N ASP A 105 -12.50 -8.66 15.78
CA ASP A 105 -12.63 -8.17 17.14
C ASP A 105 -11.82 -6.87 17.34
N LYS A 106 -12.17 -6.11 18.38
CA LYS A 106 -11.49 -4.84 18.67
C LYS A 106 -10.02 -5.10 19.02
N GLY A 107 -9.13 -4.67 18.13
CA GLY A 107 -7.69 -4.89 18.28
C GLY A 107 -7.25 -6.30 17.88
N GLU A 108 -8.08 -7.05 17.14
CA GLU A 108 -7.64 -8.28 16.47
C GLU A 108 -6.54 -7.96 15.46
N ASP A 109 -5.45 -8.72 15.54
CA ASP A 109 -4.40 -8.80 14.53
C ASP A 109 -4.22 -10.25 14.09
N CYS A 110 -3.54 -10.46 12.96
CA CYS A 110 -3.30 -11.79 12.38
C CYS A 110 -1.87 -12.29 12.59
N VAL A 111 -1.18 -11.78 13.62
CA VAL A 111 0.24 -12.14 13.90
C VAL A 111 0.33 -13.59 14.40
N GLU A 112 -0.62 -13.96 15.26
CA GLU A 112 -1.24 -15.29 15.33
C GLU A 112 -0.90 -16.28 14.19
N GLU A 113 -1.73 -16.18 13.17
CA GLU A 113 -1.79 -17.04 12.01
C GLU A 113 -0.56 -16.87 11.12
N LEU A 114 0.01 -15.66 11.08
CA LEU A 114 1.27 -15.39 10.38
C LEU A 114 2.42 -16.23 10.96
N PHE A 115 2.56 -16.31 12.29
CA PHE A 115 3.61 -17.13 12.90
C PHE A 115 3.41 -18.62 12.64
N HIS A 116 2.17 -19.11 12.62
CA HIS A 116 1.89 -20.49 12.24
C HIS A 116 2.25 -20.78 10.78
N LEU A 117 1.93 -19.86 9.87
CA LEU A 117 2.30 -19.96 8.46
C LEU A 117 3.83 -19.94 8.29
N MET A 118 4.50 -18.94 8.84
CA MET A 118 5.95 -18.77 8.74
C MET A 118 6.71 -19.94 9.35
N HIS A 119 6.28 -20.43 10.51
CA HIS A 119 6.90 -21.59 11.15
C HIS A 119 6.84 -22.83 10.24
N CYS A 120 5.68 -23.11 9.63
CA CYS A 120 5.55 -24.20 8.68
C CYS A 120 6.40 -23.98 7.42
N VAL A 121 6.38 -22.78 6.85
CA VAL A 121 7.12 -22.43 5.63
C VAL A 121 8.62 -22.56 5.86
N ASP A 122 9.12 -22.08 6.99
CA ASP A 122 10.54 -22.20 7.34
C ASP A 122 10.96 -23.66 7.54
N GLU A 123 10.16 -24.49 8.23
CA GLU A 123 10.43 -25.93 8.34
C GLU A 123 10.45 -26.65 6.98
N CYS A 124 9.66 -26.17 6.02
CA CYS A 124 9.62 -26.71 4.66
C CYS A 124 10.76 -26.20 3.77
N ALA A 125 11.04 -24.90 3.81
CA ALA A 125 11.94 -24.21 2.89
C ALA A 125 13.41 -24.31 3.33
N THR A 126 13.69 -24.30 4.63
CA THR A 126 15.05 -24.35 5.19
C THR A 126 15.95 -25.40 4.52
N PRO A 127 15.62 -26.70 4.50
CA PRO A 127 16.49 -27.71 3.90
C PRO A 127 16.68 -27.53 2.38
N GLN A 128 15.69 -26.96 1.70
CA GLN A 128 15.74 -26.75 0.24
C GLN A 128 16.59 -25.53 -0.11
N VAL A 129 16.42 -24.41 0.61
CA VAL A 129 17.23 -23.20 0.43
C VAL A 129 18.70 -23.49 0.71
N PHE A 130 19.02 -24.13 1.84
CA PHE A 130 20.40 -24.48 2.18
C PHE A 130 21.04 -25.50 1.23
N SER A 131 20.26 -26.23 0.43
CA SER A 131 20.80 -27.10 -0.63
C SER A 131 21.22 -26.34 -1.89
N LYS A 132 20.78 -25.08 -2.05
CA LYS A 132 21.09 -24.21 -3.19
C LYS A 132 22.19 -23.19 -2.88
N LEU A 133 22.47 -22.94 -1.61
CA LEU A 133 23.55 -22.08 -1.15
C LEU A 133 24.87 -22.87 -1.19
N VAL A 134 25.85 -22.39 -1.97
CA VAL A 134 27.21 -22.94 -2.07
C VAL A 134 28.19 -22.12 -1.25
#